data_AF-A0A1H8CRV7-F1
#
_entry.id   AF-A0A1H8CRV7-F1
#
_cell.length_a   1.000
_cell.length_b   1.000
_cell.length_c   1.000
_cell.angle_alpha   90.00
_cell.angle_beta   90.00
_cell.angle_gamma   90.00
#
_symmetry.space_group_name_H-M   'P 1'
#
loop_
_entity.id
_entity.type
_entity.pdbx_description
1 polymer ?
#
loop_
_entity_poly.entity_id
_entity_poly.type
_entity_poly.pdbx_seq_one_letter_code
_entity_poly.pdbx_strand_id
1 'polypeptide(L)'
;MGASRKMTIVQGEEHRHDRPSHPLEGTSSGRWFVPVFLILLLVGLGYVAYALGRDLTSAVAVPWILLGIALLIALGFEFVNGFHDTANAVATVIYTRSMPAELAVIWSGFFNFLGVLMSSGAVAFGILALLPVELILQVGSGSGLAMVFALLLAAIVWNLGTWYLGLPSSSSHTLVGSITMATNGSGLQWSTVRNMMMAWILTLPASIMIAFLLFVVLRQLV
;
A
#
# COMPACT_ATOMS: atom_id res chain seq x y z
N MET A 1 16.07 45.66 11.52
CA MET A 1 14.74 45.02 11.33
C MET A 1 14.86 43.53 11.58
N GLY A 2 14.60 43.05 12.80
CA GLY A 2 14.81 41.63 13.12
C GLY A 2 14.19 41.11 14.42
N ALA A 3 13.46 41.94 15.18
CA ALA A 3 12.93 41.54 16.50
C ALA A 3 11.41 41.30 16.53
N SER A 4 10.65 41.71 15.50
CA SER A 4 9.16 41.68 15.57
C SER A 4 8.52 40.34 15.18
N ARG A 5 9.29 39.36 14.71
CA ARG A 5 8.74 38.09 14.19
C ARG A 5 8.78 36.93 15.19
N LYS A 6 9.46 37.10 16.34
CA LYS A 6 9.48 36.09 17.42
C LYS A 6 8.32 36.22 18.40
N MET A 7 7.66 37.38 18.48
CA MET A 7 6.61 37.59 19.48
C MET A 7 5.24 37.04 19.06
N THR A 8 4.99 36.92 17.76
CA THR A 8 3.76 36.30 17.23
C THR A 8 3.73 34.77 17.37
N ILE A 9 4.91 34.12 17.48
CA ILE A 9 4.98 32.67 17.68
C ILE A 9 4.71 32.30 19.16
N VAL A 10 5.01 33.18 20.11
CA VAL A 10 4.82 32.91 21.54
C VAL A 10 3.37 33.16 21.98
N GLN A 11 2.63 34.06 21.32
CA GLN A 11 1.21 34.30 21.61
C GLN A 11 0.24 33.24 21.07
N GLY A 12 0.72 32.29 20.25
CA GLY A 12 -0.08 31.16 19.78
C GLY A 12 -0.17 30.00 20.78
N GLU A 13 0.65 29.99 21.83
CA GLU A 13 0.72 28.90 22.80
C GLU A 13 -0.17 29.11 24.05
N GLU A 14 -0.56 30.36 24.36
CA GLU A 14 -1.35 30.68 25.57
C GLU A 14 -2.86 30.39 25.45
N HIS A 15 -3.37 30.02 24.27
CA HIS A 15 -4.77 29.60 24.08
C HIS A 15 -4.93 28.09 23.86
N ARG A 16 -4.10 27.26 24.50
CA ARG A 16 -4.31 25.81 24.59
C ARG A 16 -5.00 25.43 25.91
N HIS A 17 -6.03 26.19 26.29
CA HIS A 17 -6.89 25.85 27.44
C HIS A 17 -7.78 24.64 27.08
N ASP A 18 -7.71 23.61 27.93
CA ASP A 18 -8.69 22.54 28.13
C ASP A 18 -9.27 21.87 26.88
N ARG A 19 -8.44 21.07 26.21
CA ARG A 19 -8.99 19.96 25.43
C ARG A 19 -9.43 18.91 26.45
N PRO A 20 -10.70 18.46 26.46
CA PRO A 20 -11.11 17.37 27.35
C PRO A 20 -10.18 16.18 27.12
N SER A 21 -9.58 15.69 28.19
CA SER A 21 -8.70 14.51 28.16
C SER A 21 -9.44 13.35 27.51
N HIS A 22 -8.80 12.75 26.52
CA HIS A 22 -9.37 11.66 25.73
C HIS A 22 -9.69 10.47 26.66
N PRO A 23 -10.84 9.79 26.53
CA PRO A 23 -11.17 8.62 27.35
C PRO A 23 -10.16 7.47 27.26
N LEU A 24 -9.29 7.50 26.25
CA LEU A 24 -8.24 6.51 25.99
C LEU A 24 -6.81 7.11 26.05
N GLU A 25 -6.65 8.37 26.46
CA GLU A 25 -5.33 8.95 26.80
C GLU A 25 -4.82 8.26 28.07
N GLY A 26 -4.15 7.12 27.89
CA GLY A 26 -3.61 6.32 29.00
C GLY A 26 -3.57 4.82 28.74
N THR A 27 -4.28 4.32 27.72
CA THR A 27 -4.23 2.89 27.38
C THR A 27 -3.00 2.62 26.50
N SER A 28 -1.91 2.22 27.15
CA SER A 28 -0.71 1.66 26.51
C SER A 28 -1.00 0.29 25.88
N SER A 29 -1.95 0.19 24.94
CA SER A 29 -2.34 -1.09 24.32
C SER A 29 -1.28 -1.63 23.33
N GLY A 30 -0.37 -0.77 22.86
CA GLY A 30 0.64 -1.13 21.86
C GLY A 30 1.83 -1.96 22.35
N ARG A 31 2.05 -2.10 23.66
CA ARG A 31 3.26 -2.76 24.20
C ARG A 31 3.35 -4.26 23.89
N TRP A 32 2.21 -4.94 23.76
CA TRP A 32 2.18 -6.36 23.39
C TRP A 32 2.10 -6.57 21.87
N PHE A 33 1.57 -5.59 21.13
CA PHE A 33 1.52 -5.65 19.68
C PHE A 33 2.92 -5.64 19.06
N VAL A 34 3.79 -4.74 19.51
CA VAL A 34 5.16 -4.60 18.97
C VAL A 34 5.94 -5.94 18.97
N PRO A 35 6.03 -6.71 20.08
CA PRO A 35 6.74 -7.98 20.05
C PRO A 35 6.05 -9.03 19.17
N VAL A 36 4.71 -9.09 19.13
CA VAL A 36 3.98 -10.03 18.26
C VAL A 36 4.21 -9.71 16.78
N PHE A 37 4.13 -8.42 16.41
CA PHE A 37 4.41 -7.94 15.07
C PHE A 37 5.84 -8.27 14.63
N LEU A 38 6.83 -8.03 15.51
CA LEU A 38 8.23 -8.36 15.24
C LEU A 38 8.44 -9.87 15.06
N ILE A 39 7.79 -10.71 15.87
CA ILE A 39 7.86 -12.17 15.71
C ILE A 39 7.29 -12.58 14.35
N LEU A 40 6.09 -12.09 13.98
CA LEU A 40 5.48 -12.41 12.69
C LEU A 40 6.35 -11.94 11.51
N LEU A 41 6.92 -10.74 11.59
CA LEU A 41 7.85 -10.22 10.61
C LEU A 41 9.08 -11.13 10.45
N LEU A 42 9.70 -11.52 11.57
CA LEU A 42 10.89 -12.38 11.58
C LEU A 42 10.57 -13.78 11.04
N VAL A 43 9.40 -14.35 11.37
CA VAL A 43 8.95 -15.64 10.82
C VAL A 43 8.72 -15.53 9.31
N GLY A 44 8.07 -14.47 8.84
CA GLY A 44 7.87 -14.21 7.41
C GLY A 44 9.20 -14.06 6.65
N LEU A 45 10.11 -13.25 7.17
CA LEU A 45 11.46 -13.09 6.62
C LEU A 45 12.26 -14.40 6.66
N GLY A 46 12.13 -15.18 7.73
CA GLY A 46 12.76 -16.49 7.87
C GLY A 46 12.22 -17.50 6.86
N TYR A 47 10.90 -17.54 6.64
CA TYR A 47 10.29 -18.38 5.61
C TYR A 47 10.77 -18.01 4.21
N VAL A 48 10.81 -16.70 3.91
CA VAL A 48 11.36 -16.18 2.65
C VAL A 48 12.82 -16.60 2.47
N ALA A 49 13.66 -16.43 3.50
CA ALA A 49 15.06 -16.82 3.45
C ALA A 49 15.25 -18.34 3.27
N TYR A 50 14.43 -19.15 3.95
CA TYR A 50 14.43 -20.60 3.80
C TYR A 50 14.01 -21.04 2.39
N ALA A 51 12.91 -20.49 1.86
CA ALA A 51 12.44 -20.77 0.51
C ALA A 51 13.50 -20.39 -0.54
N LEU A 52 14.06 -19.18 -0.42
CA LEU A 52 15.11 -18.69 -1.30
C LEU A 52 16.38 -19.55 -1.20
N GLY A 53 16.77 -19.96 0.01
CA GLY A 53 17.94 -20.81 0.26
C GLY A 53 17.81 -22.19 -0.38
N ARG A 54 16.60 -22.78 -0.35
CA ARG A 54 16.31 -24.04 -1.05
C ARG A 54 16.50 -23.89 -2.55
N ASP A 55 16.02 -22.80 -3.14
CA ASP A 55 16.08 -22.59 -4.57
C ASP A 55 17.50 -22.20 -5.06
N LEU A 56 18.30 -21.59 -4.18
CA LEU A 56 19.70 -21.17 -4.40
C LEU A 56 20.72 -22.32 -4.51
N THR A 57 20.41 -23.51 -3.98
CA THR A 57 21.41 -24.60 -3.83
C THR A 57 21.93 -25.22 -5.13
N SER A 58 21.27 -24.98 -6.27
CA SER A 58 21.62 -25.63 -7.55
C SER A 58 21.98 -24.66 -8.69
N ALA A 59 22.33 -23.40 -8.40
CA ALA A 59 22.29 -22.38 -9.46
C ALA A 59 23.37 -21.29 -9.41
N VAL A 60 23.52 -20.61 -10.55
CA VAL A 60 24.50 -19.55 -10.81
C VAL A 60 24.19 -18.33 -9.95
N ALA A 61 25.18 -17.74 -9.26
CA ALA A 61 24.96 -16.73 -8.22
C ALA A 61 24.24 -15.43 -8.69
N VAL A 62 24.43 -15.03 -9.95
CA VAL A 62 23.96 -13.72 -10.45
C VAL A 62 22.42 -13.61 -10.54
N PRO A 63 21.67 -14.54 -11.17
CA PRO A 63 20.21 -14.51 -11.16
C PRO A 63 19.57 -14.45 -9.77
N TRP A 64 20.14 -15.12 -8.77
CA TRP A 64 19.57 -15.13 -7.42
C TRP A 64 19.85 -13.87 -6.61
N ILE A 65 21.01 -13.24 -6.80
CA ILE A 65 21.26 -11.92 -6.22
C ILE A 65 20.25 -10.91 -6.77
N LEU A 66 20.03 -10.93 -8.09
CA LEU A 66 19.03 -10.08 -8.73
C LEU A 66 17.61 -10.41 -8.25
N LEU A 67 17.27 -11.69 -8.09
CA LEU A 67 15.99 -12.10 -7.52
C LEU A 67 15.81 -11.60 -6.08
N GLY A 68 16.84 -11.71 -5.24
CA GLY A 68 16.82 -11.19 -3.88
C GLY A 68 16.60 -9.68 -3.82
N ILE A 69 17.25 -8.93 -4.72
CA ILE A 69 17.03 -7.48 -4.86
C ILE A 69 15.60 -7.20 -5.37
N ALA A 70 15.10 -7.97 -6.34
CA ALA A 70 13.74 -7.80 -6.87
C ALA A 70 12.69 -8.03 -5.79
N LEU A 71 12.89 -9.06 -4.96
CA LEU A 71 12.06 -9.35 -3.82
C LEU A 71 12.09 -8.22 -2.78
N LEU A 72 13.27 -7.69 -2.47
CA LEU A 72 13.41 -6.56 -1.56
C LEU A 72 12.63 -5.33 -2.06
N ILE A 73 12.74 -5.01 -3.35
CA ILE A 73 12.03 -3.88 -3.96
C ILE A 73 10.52 -4.15 -3.98
N ALA A 74 10.08 -5.36 -4.31
CA ALA A 74 8.67 -5.75 -4.28
C ALA A 74 8.08 -5.64 -2.87
N LEU A 75 8.80 -6.07 -1.84
CA LEU A 75 8.40 -5.88 -0.44
C LEU A 75 8.35 -4.39 -0.05
N GLY A 76 9.29 -3.58 -0.57
CA GLY A 76 9.26 -2.13 -0.41
C GLY A 76 8.03 -1.48 -1.05
N PHE A 77 7.66 -1.89 -2.27
CA PHE A 77 6.43 -1.45 -2.94
C PHE A 77 5.18 -1.83 -2.14
N GLU A 78 5.11 -3.08 -1.67
CA GLU A 78 3.97 -3.55 -0.87
C GLU A 78 3.84 -2.79 0.46
N PHE A 79 4.96 -2.47 1.11
CA PHE A 79 4.97 -1.63 2.30
C PHE A 79 4.41 -0.23 2.02
N VAL A 80 4.85 0.42 0.95
CA VAL A 80 4.34 1.74 0.54
C VAL A 80 2.85 1.66 0.23
N ASN A 81 2.40 0.62 -0.48
CA ASN A 81 0.97 0.41 -0.76
C ASN A 81 0.15 0.28 0.51
N GLY A 82 0.58 -0.58 1.44
CA GLY A 82 -0.10 -0.78 2.72
C GLY A 82 -0.20 0.51 3.52
N PHE A 83 0.80 1.38 3.46
CA PHE A 83 0.77 2.69 4.10
C PHE A 83 -0.31 3.62 3.50
N HIS A 84 -0.42 3.70 2.17
CA HIS A 84 -1.47 4.48 1.49
C HIS A 84 -2.87 3.93 1.76
N ASP A 85 -3.05 2.61 1.71
CA ASP A 85 -4.35 1.96 1.92
C ASP A 85 -4.80 2.04 3.38
N THR A 86 -3.85 1.96 4.31
CA THR A 86 -4.13 2.18 5.74
C THR A 86 -4.72 3.57 5.96
N ALA A 87 -4.10 4.61 5.38
CA ALA A 87 -4.59 5.98 5.53
C ALA A 87 -6.05 6.13 5.04
N ASN A 88 -6.39 5.50 3.91
CA ASN A 88 -7.76 5.50 3.38
C ASN A 88 -8.76 4.79 4.31
N ALA A 89 -8.37 3.66 4.91
CA ALA A 89 -9.23 2.86 5.77
C ALA A 89 -9.48 3.49 7.15
N VAL A 90 -8.45 4.11 7.75
CA VAL A 90 -8.51 4.57 9.15
C VAL A 90 -8.96 6.02 9.30
N ALA A 91 -8.92 6.82 8.23
CA ALA A 91 -9.20 8.26 8.30
C ALA A 91 -10.55 8.58 8.96
N THR A 92 -11.62 7.87 8.62
CA THR A 92 -12.97 8.11 9.17
C THR A 92 -13.05 7.80 10.66
N VAL A 93 -12.48 6.66 11.08
CA VAL A 93 -12.54 6.18 12.47
C VAL A 93 -11.70 7.08 13.40
N ILE A 94 -10.52 7.49 12.94
CA ILE A 94 -9.64 8.41 13.69
C ILE A 94 -10.26 9.80 13.75
N TYR A 95 -10.78 10.32 12.62
CA TYR A 95 -11.38 11.66 12.56
C TYR A 95 -12.64 11.77 13.43
N THR A 96 -13.49 10.75 13.41
CA THR A 96 -14.69 10.67 14.28
C THR A 96 -14.38 10.36 15.73
N ARG A 97 -13.11 10.10 16.07
CA ARG A 97 -12.65 9.70 17.42
C ARG A 97 -13.36 8.44 17.94
N SER A 98 -13.73 7.53 17.05
CA SER A 98 -14.36 6.26 17.41
C SER A 98 -13.34 5.21 17.84
N MET A 99 -12.06 5.34 17.44
CA MET A 99 -10.96 4.48 17.87
C MET A 99 -9.62 5.26 17.95
N PRO A 100 -8.71 4.94 18.90
CA PRO A 100 -7.35 5.47 18.90
C PRO A 100 -6.60 5.14 17.61
N ALA A 101 -5.68 6.03 17.21
CA ALA A 101 -4.94 5.90 15.96
C ALA A 101 -4.10 4.62 15.90
N GLU A 102 -3.48 4.23 17.01
CA GLU A 102 -2.64 3.04 17.12
C GLU A 102 -3.47 1.78 16.84
N LEU A 103 -4.64 1.67 17.46
CA LEU A 103 -5.53 0.53 17.26
C LEU A 103 -6.11 0.50 15.85
N ALA A 104 -6.49 1.66 15.30
CA ALA A 104 -7.04 1.74 13.95
C ALA A 104 -6.02 1.25 12.90
N VAL A 105 -4.76 1.65 13.03
CA VAL A 105 -3.67 1.19 12.14
C VAL A 105 -3.42 -0.32 12.28
N ILE A 106 -3.42 -0.85 13.52
CA ILE A 106 -3.27 -2.29 13.76
C ILE A 106 -4.40 -3.08 13.08
N TRP A 107 -5.64 -2.64 13.25
CA TRP A 107 -6.81 -3.27 12.63
C TRP A 107 -6.74 -3.21 11.10
N SER A 108 -6.36 -2.07 10.54
CA SER A 108 -6.19 -1.93 9.09
C SER A 108 -5.13 -2.88 8.55
N GLY A 109 -3.97 -2.99 9.21
CA GLY A 109 -2.92 -3.93 8.81
C GLY A 109 -3.38 -5.39 8.90
N PHE A 110 -4.07 -5.76 9.97
CA PHE A 110 -4.63 -7.11 10.14
C PHE A 110 -5.62 -7.47 9.03
N PHE A 111 -6.57 -6.58 8.71
CA PHE A 111 -7.56 -6.84 7.66
C PHE A 111 -6.98 -6.77 6.25
N ASN A 112 -5.98 -5.93 5.98
CA ASN A 112 -5.25 -5.95 4.72
C ASN A 112 -4.55 -7.30 4.51
N PHE A 113 -3.86 -7.79 5.54
CA PHE A 113 -3.20 -9.11 5.49
C PHE A 113 -4.21 -10.25 5.31
N LEU A 114 -5.32 -10.24 6.07
CA LEU A 114 -6.39 -11.22 5.94
C LEU A 114 -7.01 -11.19 4.54
N GLY A 115 -7.19 -9.99 3.97
CA GLY A 115 -7.67 -9.80 2.62
C GLY A 115 -6.80 -10.50 1.59
N VAL A 116 -5.48 -10.40 1.69
CA VAL A 116 -4.55 -11.14 0.82
C VAL A 116 -4.66 -12.65 1.02
N LEU A 117 -4.74 -13.14 2.27
CA LEU A 117 -4.85 -14.57 2.57
C LEU A 117 -6.16 -15.21 2.07
N MET A 118 -7.26 -14.45 2.12
CA MET A 118 -8.59 -14.91 1.69
C MET A 118 -8.88 -14.60 0.21
N SER A 119 -8.05 -13.79 -0.43
CA SER A 119 -8.22 -13.43 -1.84
C SER A 119 -7.92 -14.62 -2.75
N SER A 120 -8.69 -14.74 -3.83
CA SER A 120 -8.53 -15.77 -4.86
C SER A 120 -7.30 -15.54 -5.77
N GLY A 121 -6.51 -14.50 -5.53
CA GLY A 121 -5.39 -14.10 -6.38
C GLY A 121 -5.82 -13.47 -7.72
N ALA A 122 -7.12 -13.28 -7.96
CA ALA A 122 -7.64 -12.76 -9.22
C ALA A 122 -7.05 -11.39 -9.61
N VAL A 123 -6.82 -10.51 -8.63
CA VAL A 123 -6.18 -9.19 -8.86
C VAL A 123 -4.72 -9.36 -9.28
N ALA A 124 -3.98 -10.26 -8.61
CA ALA A 124 -2.60 -10.55 -8.96
C ALA A 124 -2.50 -11.12 -10.39
N PHE A 125 -3.38 -12.06 -10.76
CA PHE A 125 -3.47 -12.57 -12.12
C PHE A 125 -3.88 -11.50 -13.14
N GLY A 126 -4.76 -10.56 -12.77
CA GLY A 126 -5.12 -9.43 -13.62
C GLY A 126 -3.94 -8.52 -13.94
N ILE A 127 -3.06 -8.27 -12.96
CA ILE A 127 -1.82 -7.51 -13.16
C ILE A 127 -0.82 -8.31 -13.99
N LEU A 128 -0.63 -9.60 -13.71
CA LEU A 128 0.26 -10.47 -14.49
C LEU A 128 -0.18 -10.57 -15.96
N ALA A 129 -1.49 -10.62 -16.23
CA ALA A 129 -2.04 -10.64 -17.58
C ALA A 129 -1.84 -9.32 -18.33
N LEU A 130 -1.49 -8.23 -17.63
CA LEU A 130 -1.11 -6.98 -18.25
C LEU A 130 0.35 -6.97 -18.72
N LEU A 131 1.20 -7.76 -18.07
CA LEU A 131 2.62 -7.80 -18.40
C LEU A 131 2.81 -8.37 -19.82
N PRO A 132 3.73 -7.80 -20.62
CA PRO A 132 4.07 -8.34 -21.92
C PRO A 132 4.50 -9.80 -21.80
N VAL A 133 4.10 -10.63 -22.76
CA VAL A 133 4.50 -12.05 -22.79
C VAL A 133 6.02 -12.18 -22.86
N GLU A 134 6.70 -11.21 -23.47
CA GLU A 134 8.15 -11.11 -23.53
C GLU A 134 8.75 -11.00 -22.13
N LEU A 135 8.12 -10.30 -21.19
CA LEU A 135 8.59 -10.23 -19.81
C LEU A 135 8.51 -11.59 -19.12
N ILE A 136 7.42 -12.32 -19.34
CA ILE A 136 7.18 -13.64 -18.75
C ILE A 136 8.15 -14.68 -19.33
N LEU A 137 8.48 -14.56 -20.61
CA LEU A 137 9.41 -15.46 -21.30
C LEU A 137 10.88 -15.08 -21.06
N GLN A 138 11.16 -13.81 -20.74
CA GLN A 138 12.52 -13.29 -20.53
C GLN A 138 12.88 -13.01 -19.06
N VAL A 139 12.13 -13.56 -18.09
CA VAL A 139 12.42 -13.40 -16.63
C VAL A 139 13.84 -13.88 -16.28
N GLY A 140 14.44 -14.77 -17.09
CA GLY A 140 15.83 -15.22 -16.93
C GLY A 140 16.90 -14.36 -17.62
N SER A 141 16.51 -13.30 -18.33
CA SER A 141 17.44 -12.41 -19.04
C SER A 141 17.67 -11.10 -18.27
N GLY A 142 18.80 -10.43 -18.51
CA GLY A 142 19.07 -9.10 -17.93
C GLY A 142 18.02 -8.04 -18.29
N SER A 143 17.39 -8.15 -19.46
CA SER A 143 16.34 -7.23 -19.93
C SER A 143 15.05 -7.37 -19.12
N GLY A 144 14.60 -8.60 -18.87
CA GLY A 144 13.38 -8.86 -18.10
C GLY A 144 13.51 -8.37 -16.65
N LEU A 145 14.65 -8.64 -16.01
CA LEU A 145 14.92 -8.17 -14.65
C LEU A 145 15.01 -6.63 -14.59
N ALA A 146 15.70 -6.00 -15.54
CA ALA A 146 15.79 -4.55 -15.62
C ALA A 146 14.41 -3.88 -15.73
N MET A 147 13.48 -4.48 -16.50
CA MET A 147 12.12 -3.94 -16.62
C MET A 147 11.32 -4.08 -15.32
N VAL A 148 11.42 -5.22 -14.60
CA VAL A 148 10.77 -5.38 -13.29
C VAL A 148 11.31 -4.37 -12.27
N PHE A 149 12.62 -4.12 -12.27
CA PHE A 149 13.19 -3.08 -11.42
C PHE A 149 12.67 -1.70 -11.78
N ALA A 150 12.64 -1.36 -13.08
CA ALA A 150 12.18 -0.06 -13.55
C ALA A 150 10.71 0.20 -13.18
N LEU A 151 9.82 -0.77 -13.39
CA LEU A 151 8.39 -0.60 -13.10
C LEU A 151 8.14 -0.45 -11.59
N LEU A 152 8.79 -1.26 -10.74
CA LEU A 152 8.57 -1.20 -9.30
C LEU A 152 9.16 0.06 -8.69
N LEU A 153 10.38 0.45 -9.10
CA LEU A 153 11.02 1.67 -8.61
C LEU A 153 10.23 2.92 -9.04
N ALA A 154 9.77 2.98 -10.30
CA ALA A 154 8.91 4.06 -10.77
C ALA A 154 7.64 4.15 -9.92
N ALA A 155 7.01 3.01 -9.61
CA ALA A 155 5.80 3.00 -8.81
C ALA A 155 6.04 3.43 -7.35
N ILE A 156 7.12 2.98 -6.72
CA ILE A 156 7.51 3.38 -5.36
C ILE A 156 7.78 4.89 -5.31
N VAL A 157 8.60 5.40 -6.23
CA VAL A 157 8.98 6.83 -6.28
C VAL A 157 7.73 7.70 -6.45
N TRP A 158 6.81 7.30 -7.33
CA TRP A 158 5.57 8.03 -7.53
C TRP A 158 4.66 7.99 -6.30
N ASN A 159 4.46 6.82 -5.69
CA ASN A 159 3.63 6.69 -4.50
C ASN A 159 4.19 7.52 -3.34
N LEU A 160 5.49 7.41 -3.04
CA LEU A 160 6.14 8.24 -2.02
C LEU A 160 6.08 9.74 -2.34
N GLY A 161 6.25 10.11 -3.61
CA GLY A 161 6.13 11.51 -4.06
C GLY A 161 4.72 12.07 -3.85
N THR A 162 3.69 11.33 -4.22
CA THR A 162 2.30 11.75 -4.00
C THR A 162 1.96 11.84 -2.52
N TRP A 163 2.46 10.91 -1.70
CA TRP A 163 2.33 11.00 -0.25
C TRP A 163 2.98 12.27 0.31
N TYR A 164 4.23 12.54 -0.09
CA TYR A 164 4.96 13.72 0.37
C TYR A 164 4.23 15.03 0.02
N LEU A 165 3.54 15.06 -1.12
CA LEU A 165 2.73 16.18 -1.57
C LEU A 165 1.29 16.17 -1.02
N GLY A 166 0.90 15.15 -0.27
CA GLY A 166 -0.47 15.00 0.27
C GLY A 166 -1.53 14.73 -0.80
N LEU A 167 -1.13 14.23 -1.98
CA LEU A 167 -2.03 13.94 -3.09
C LEU A 167 -2.65 12.53 -2.92
N PRO A 168 -3.97 12.37 -3.08
CA PRO A 168 -4.57 11.04 -3.13
C PRO A 168 -4.09 10.32 -4.39
N SER A 169 -3.49 9.15 -4.21
CA SER A 169 -2.95 8.33 -5.28
C SER A 169 -3.39 6.88 -5.12
N SER A 170 -3.51 6.16 -6.25
CA SER A 170 -3.88 4.75 -6.29
C SER A 170 -2.70 3.93 -6.76
N SER A 171 -2.16 3.07 -5.90
CA SER A 171 -1.03 2.21 -6.22
C SER A 171 -1.26 1.30 -7.43
N SER A 172 -2.48 0.78 -7.60
CA SER A 172 -2.84 -0.05 -8.76
C SER A 172 -2.76 0.73 -10.07
N HIS A 173 -3.20 2.00 -10.08
CA HIS A 173 -3.05 2.86 -11.26
C HIS A 173 -1.58 3.20 -11.52
N THR A 174 -0.81 3.47 -10.47
CA THR A 174 0.62 3.71 -10.58
C THR A 174 1.34 2.51 -11.20
N LEU A 175 1.05 1.30 -10.75
CA LEU A 175 1.68 0.07 -11.25
C LEU A 175 1.28 -0.18 -12.72
N VAL A 176 -0.01 -0.10 -13.06
CA VAL A 176 -0.48 -0.25 -14.45
C VAL A 176 0.11 0.84 -15.36
N GLY A 177 0.23 2.07 -14.88
CA GLY A 177 0.89 3.18 -15.58
C GLY A 177 2.36 2.92 -15.83
N SER A 178 3.10 2.42 -14.83
CA SER A 178 4.51 2.06 -14.97
C SER A 178 4.73 0.95 -16.01
N ILE A 179 3.84 -0.06 -16.04
CA ILE A 179 3.88 -1.13 -17.05
C ILE A 179 3.62 -0.57 -18.44
N THR A 180 2.59 0.27 -18.58
CA THR A 180 2.23 0.88 -19.88
C THR A 180 3.35 1.77 -20.42
N MET A 181 4.02 2.52 -19.54
CA MET A 181 5.13 3.40 -19.91
C MET A 181 6.39 2.60 -20.26
N ALA A 182 6.75 1.59 -19.47
CA ALA A 182 7.93 0.74 -19.72
C ALA A 182 7.87 0.03 -21.08
N THR A 183 6.66 -0.21 -21.56
CA THR A 183 6.38 -0.95 -22.78
C THR A 183 5.99 -0.04 -23.96
N ASN A 184 5.86 1.26 -23.74
CA ASN A 184 5.35 2.24 -24.72
C ASN A 184 4.03 1.81 -25.39
N GLY A 185 3.17 1.08 -24.67
CA GLY A 185 1.92 0.54 -25.23
C GLY A 185 2.09 -0.68 -26.15
N SER A 186 3.32 -1.13 -26.41
CA SER A 186 3.61 -2.35 -27.18
C SER A 186 3.57 -3.59 -26.28
N GLY A 187 2.98 -4.69 -26.75
CA GLY A 187 2.89 -5.93 -25.96
C GLY A 187 1.86 -5.92 -24.82
N LEU A 188 1.08 -4.85 -24.62
CA LEU A 188 -0.05 -4.87 -23.67
C LEU A 188 -1.25 -5.63 -24.24
N GLN A 189 -1.90 -6.37 -23.35
CA GLN A 189 -3.23 -6.90 -23.61
C GLN A 189 -4.28 -5.80 -23.46
N TRP A 190 -4.63 -5.15 -24.58
CA TRP A 190 -5.61 -4.06 -24.61
C TRP A 190 -7.00 -4.45 -24.09
N SER A 191 -7.40 -5.71 -24.22
CA SER A 191 -8.63 -6.24 -23.61
C SER A 191 -8.56 -6.15 -22.08
N THR A 192 -7.44 -6.55 -21.48
CA THR A 192 -7.19 -6.49 -20.03
C THR A 192 -7.16 -5.04 -19.54
N VAL A 193 -6.44 -4.15 -20.25
CA VAL A 193 -6.43 -2.71 -19.95
C VAL A 193 -7.86 -2.16 -19.93
N ARG A 194 -8.65 -2.46 -20.97
CA ARG A 194 -10.04 -1.97 -21.06
C ARG A 194 -10.90 -2.51 -19.92
N ASN A 195 -10.78 -3.80 -19.59
CA ASN A 195 -11.53 -4.40 -18.48
C ASN A 195 -11.17 -3.74 -17.13
N MET A 196 -9.89 -3.46 -16.89
CA MET A 196 -9.43 -2.74 -15.71
C MET A 196 -9.98 -1.31 -15.66
N MET A 197 -9.92 -0.58 -16.78
CA MET A 197 -10.47 0.77 -16.87
C MET A 197 -11.99 0.80 -16.60
N MET A 198 -12.73 -0.16 -17.16
CA MET A 198 -14.17 -0.28 -16.90
C MET A 198 -14.44 -0.60 -15.44
N ALA A 199 -13.65 -1.50 -14.82
CA ALA A 199 -13.77 -1.78 -13.39
C ALA A 199 -13.52 -0.52 -12.55
N TRP A 200 -12.47 0.25 -12.84
CA TRP A 200 -12.17 1.48 -12.10
C TRP A 200 -13.29 2.52 -12.21
N ILE A 201 -13.82 2.74 -13.42
CA ILE A 201 -14.94 3.66 -13.64
C ILE A 201 -16.20 3.17 -12.91
N LEU A 202 -16.48 1.87 -12.90
CA LEU A 202 -17.70 1.32 -12.28
C LEU A 202 -17.61 1.22 -10.75
N THR A 203 -16.43 1.03 -10.19
CA THR A 203 -16.24 0.90 -8.73
C THR A 203 -16.60 2.17 -7.97
N LEU A 204 -16.34 3.36 -8.53
CA LEU A 204 -16.70 4.63 -7.92
C LEU A 204 -18.22 4.81 -7.77
N PRO A 205 -19.05 4.77 -8.84
CA PRO A 205 -20.51 4.82 -8.72
C PRO A 205 -21.08 3.69 -7.86
N ALA A 206 -20.54 2.47 -7.98
CA ALA A 206 -21.00 1.34 -7.19
C ALA A 206 -20.78 1.56 -5.69
N SER A 207 -19.59 2.05 -5.29
CA SER A 207 -19.30 2.35 -3.88
C SER A 207 -20.17 3.48 -3.33
N ILE A 208 -20.41 4.54 -4.11
CA ILE A 208 -21.32 5.63 -3.73
C ILE A 208 -22.74 5.10 -3.53
N MET A 209 -23.23 4.28 -4.47
CA MET A 209 -24.58 3.71 -4.40
C MET A 209 -24.74 2.79 -3.19
N ILE A 210 -23.76 1.92 -2.91
CA ILE A 210 -23.78 1.04 -1.75
C ILE A 210 -23.76 1.85 -0.45
N ALA A 211 -22.89 2.87 -0.35
CA ALA A 211 -22.82 3.74 0.80
C ALA A 211 -24.15 4.49 1.04
N PHE A 212 -24.78 4.99 -0.03
CA PHE A 212 -26.09 5.64 0.04
C PHE A 212 -27.19 4.68 0.52
N LEU A 213 -27.24 3.46 -0.02
CA LEU A 213 -28.21 2.45 0.40
C LEU A 213 -28.04 2.05 1.86
N LEU A 214 -26.80 1.82 2.30
CA LEU A 214 -26.48 1.53 3.70
C LEU A 214 -26.91 2.68 4.62
N PHE A 215 -26.68 3.92 4.22
CA PHE A 215 -27.13 5.09 4.98
C PHE A 215 -28.64 5.15 5.11
N VAL A 216 -29.39 4.93 4.02
CA VAL A 216 -30.87 4.92 4.06
C VAL A 216 -31.39 3.81 4.97
N VAL A 217 -30.82 2.60 4.88
CA VAL A 217 -31.23 1.46 5.73
C VAL A 217 -30.95 1.76 7.21
N LEU A 218 -29.74 2.22 7.54
CA LEU A 218 -29.40 2.56 8.93
C LEU A 218 -30.29 3.67 9.50
N ARG A 219 -30.65 4.66 8.67
CA ARG A 219 -31.58 5.74 9.05
C ARG A 219 -33.00 5.24 9.31
N GLN A 220 -33.42 4.11 8.76
CA GLN A 220 -34.74 3.54 9.05
C GLN A 220 -34.77 2.72 10.34
N LEU A 221 -33.60 2.26 10.81
CA LEU A 221 -33.47 1.45 12.02
C LEU A 221 -33.28 2.27 13.29
N VAL A 222 -32.84 3.53 13.17
CA VAL A 222 -32.59 4.48 14.27
C VAL A 222 -33.59 5.62 14.20
#